data_AF-A0A6N2AK17-F1
#
_entry.id   AF-A0A6N2AK17-F1
#
_cell.length_a   1.000
_cell.length_b   1.000
_cell.length_c   1.000
_cell.angle_alpha   90.00
_cell.angle_beta   90.00
_cell.angle_gamma   90.00
#
_symmetry.space_group_name_H-M   'P 1'
#
loop_
_entity.id
_entity.type
_entity.pdbx_description
1 polymer ?
#
loop_
_entity_poly.entity_id
_entity_poly.type
_entity_poly.pdbx_seq_one_letter_code
_entity_poly.pdbx_strand_id
1 'polypeptide(L)'
;MATHSSFSFGSILILCLIFVSLITPSTSNYLSDLCIKCKSPRFCLQVFGLNPHRRPYALTLEAINLTFTNATKTTKKIHTFLDQTNDENLKEIYDYCLDYYESSIELLRGVEEYLLKNGKYDTLSHIGNFVKEVGLYCENKFRQIPNHVYVSTLTNDNKNLWIFGSIIMSAADILTNSTS
;
A
#
# COMPACT_ATOMS: atom_id res chain seq x y z
N MET A 1 -49.14 1.42 -49.78
CA MET A 1 -49.04 2.72 -49.10
C MET A 1 -47.86 2.63 -48.15
N ALA A 2 -46.67 3.06 -48.59
CA ALA A 2 -45.44 2.97 -47.81
C ALA A 2 -45.20 4.30 -47.10
N THR A 3 -45.32 4.31 -45.79
CA THR A 3 -45.00 5.48 -44.96
C THR A 3 -43.50 5.54 -44.76
N HIS A 4 -42.83 6.46 -45.47
CA HIS A 4 -41.44 6.82 -45.17
C HIS A 4 -41.44 7.69 -43.92
N SER A 5 -40.95 7.15 -42.81
CA SER A 5 -40.62 7.91 -41.62
C SER A 5 -39.40 8.78 -41.90
N SER A 6 -39.62 10.08 -42.10
CA SER A 6 -38.56 11.08 -42.18
C SER A 6 -37.89 11.20 -40.81
N PHE A 7 -36.79 10.46 -40.61
CA PHE A 7 -35.92 10.66 -39.46
C PHE A 7 -35.24 12.02 -39.60
N SER A 8 -35.67 12.99 -38.80
CA SER A 8 -35.09 14.33 -38.76
C SER A 8 -33.64 14.26 -38.27
N PHE A 9 -32.71 14.64 -39.14
CA PHE A 9 -31.26 14.69 -38.86
C PHE A 9 -30.94 15.53 -37.61
N GLY A 10 -31.78 16.54 -37.31
CA GLY A 10 -31.68 17.38 -36.12
C GLY A 10 -31.94 16.62 -34.82
N SER A 11 -32.86 15.64 -34.81
CA SER A 11 -33.15 14.84 -33.62
C SER A 11 -32.00 13.91 -33.25
N ILE A 12 -31.25 13.41 -34.23
CA ILE A 12 -30.06 12.57 -34.01
C ILE A 12 -28.92 13.43 -33.44
N LEU A 13 -28.69 14.62 -34.00
CA LEU A 13 -27.68 15.57 -33.50
C LEU A 13 -27.92 15.99 -32.05
N ILE A 14 -29.18 16.27 -31.68
CA ILE A 14 -29.54 16.63 -30.30
C ILE A 14 -29.31 15.43 -29.35
N LEU A 15 -29.66 14.21 -29.78
CA LEU A 15 -29.42 13.00 -28.99
C LEU A 15 -27.91 12.75 -28.80
N CYS A 16 -27.11 12.90 -29.86
CA CYS A 16 -25.66 12.74 -29.80
C CYS A 16 -25.00 13.77 -28.87
N LEU A 17 -25.46 15.03 -28.90
CA LEU A 17 -24.94 16.07 -28.00
C LEU A 17 -25.28 15.76 -26.53
N ILE A 18 -26.48 15.26 -26.24
CA ILE A 18 -26.86 14.80 -24.89
C ILE A 18 -25.97 13.63 -24.43
N PHE A 19 -25.74 12.63 -25.29
CA PHE A 19 -24.85 11.51 -24.97
C PHE A 19 -23.40 11.95 -24.72
N VAL A 20 -22.87 12.89 -25.52
CA VAL A 20 -21.51 13.44 -25.32
C VAL A 20 -21.43 14.27 -24.03
N SER A 21 -22.51 14.96 -23.66
CA SER A 21 -22.59 15.76 -22.42
C SER A 21 -22.62 14.90 -21.14
N LEU A 22 -23.14 13.67 -21.26
CA LEU A 22 -23.21 12.68 -20.17
C LEU A 22 -21.89 11.90 -20.00
N ILE A 23 -20.98 11.96 -20.97
CA ILE A 23 -19.61 11.45 -20.83
C ILE A 23 -18.79 12.53 -20.11
N THR A 24 -19.11 12.79 -18.85
CA THR A 24 -18.11 13.38 -17.96
C THR A 24 -16.98 12.36 -17.85
N PRO A 25 -15.73 12.68 -18.23
CA PRO A 25 -14.61 11.80 -17.91
C PRO A 25 -14.64 11.62 -16.40
N SER A 26 -14.90 10.41 -15.91
CA SER A 26 -14.66 10.15 -14.50
C SER A 26 -13.15 10.33 -14.33
N THR A 27 -12.74 11.44 -13.70
CA THR A 27 -11.35 11.57 -13.28
C THR A 27 -11.21 10.55 -12.16
N SER A 28 -10.78 9.34 -12.49
CA SER A 28 -10.57 8.27 -11.52
C SER A 28 -9.64 8.81 -10.43
N ASN A 29 -10.16 8.89 -9.20
CA ASN A 29 -9.36 9.30 -8.06
C ASN A 29 -8.64 8.05 -7.55
N TYR A 30 -7.54 7.70 -8.22
CA TYR A 30 -6.77 6.50 -7.91
C TYR A 30 -6.31 6.45 -6.45
N LEU A 31 -6.05 7.62 -5.84
CA LEU A 31 -5.71 7.69 -4.42
C LEU A 31 -6.88 7.24 -3.53
N SER A 32 -8.10 7.70 -3.83
CA SER A 32 -9.29 7.26 -3.10
C SER A 32 -9.52 5.76 -3.29
N ASP A 33 -9.43 5.27 -4.53
CA ASP A 33 -9.60 3.86 -4.84
C ASP A 33 -8.58 3.00 -4.08
N LEU A 34 -7.34 3.48 -3.97
CA LEU A 34 -6.25 2.83 -3.24
C LEU A 34 -6.57 2.78 -1.76
N CYS A 35 -6.90 3.92 -1.17
CA CYS A 35 -7.08 4.01 0.26
C CYS A 35 -8.35 3.29 0.73
N ILE A 36 -9.42 3.22 -0.05
CA ILE A 36 -10.63 2.45 0.30
C ILE A 36 -10.34 0.94 0.37
N LYS A 37 -9.43 0.43 -0.47
CA LYS A 37 -9.02 -0.98 -0.48
C LYS A 37 -8.00 -1.32 0.63
N CYS A 38 -7.39 -0.32 1.26
CA CYS A 38 -6.44 -0.50 2.34
C CYS A 38 -7.15 -0.84 3.67
N LYS A 39 -6.48 -1.59 4.55
CA LYS A 39 -6.93 -1.86 5.92
C LYS A 39 -7.16 -0.61 6.78
N SER A 40 -6.55 0.53 6.44
CA SER A 40 -6.80 1.80 7.13
C SER A 40 -6.89 2.97 6.13
N PRO A 41 -8.09 3.26 5.60
CA PRO A 41 -8.29 4.31 4.60
C PRO A 41 -7.85 5.69 5.08
N ARG A 42 -8.15 6.03 6.35
CA ARG A 42 -7.76 7.31 6.95
C ARG A 42 -6.25 7.47 7.06
N PHE A 43 -5.56 6.42 7.52
CA PHE A 43 -4.10 6.44 7.61
C PHE A 43 -3.47 6.55 6.21
N CYS A 44 -3.99 5.80 5.24
CA CYS A 44 -3.55 5.87 3.85
C CYS A 44 -3.66 7.31 3.30
N LEU A 45 -4.81 7.96 3.43
CA LEU A 45 -4.98 9.35 2.99
C LEU A 45 -4.04 10.31 3.73
N GLN A 46 -3.80 10.07 5.01
CA GLN A 46 -2.90 10.89 5.81
C GLN A 46 -1.45 10.80 5.34
N VAL A 47 -0.94 9.60 5.05
CA VAL A 47 0.47 9.41 4.67
C VAL A 47 0.76 9.85 3.22
N PHE A 48 -0.22 9.73 2.33
CA PHE A 48 -0.11 10.20 0.96
C PHE A 48 -0.38 11.70 0.81
N GLY A 49 -1.08 12.32 1.76
CA GLY A 49 -1.65 13.65 1.61
C GLY A 49 -2.76 13.70 0.55
N LEU A 50 -3.52 14.80 0.56
CA LEU A 50 -4.66 14.99 -0.35
C LEU A 50 -4.19 15.50 -1.71
N ASN A 51 -3.72 14.60 -2.57
CA ASN A 51 -3.49 14.88 -3.99
C ASN A 51 -4.16 13.81 -4.88
N PRO A 52 -5.34 14.09 -5.45
CA PRO A 52 -6.14 13.10 -6.18
C PRO A 52 -5.63 12.80 -7.60
N HIS A 53 -4.66 13.58 -8.12
CA HIS A 53 -4.26 13.51 -9.54
C HIS A 53 -3.04 12.61 -9.81
N ARG A 54 -2.59 11.83 -8.83
CA ARG A 54 -1.47 10.91 -9.03
C ARG A 54 -1.89 9.67 -9.81
N ARG A 55 -1.09 9.32 -10.81
CA ARG A 55 -1.26 8.08 -11.61
C ARG A 55 -0.93 6.84 -10.76
N PRO A 56 -1.50 5.66 -11.08
CA PRO A 56 -1.26 4.42 -10.34
C PRO A 56 0.23 4.11 -10.10
N TYR A 57 1.07 4.22 -11.14
CA TYR A 57 2.51 3.99 -11.02
C TYR A 57 3.17 4.87 -9.96
N ALA A 58 2.86 6.18 -9.97
CA ALA A 58 3.42 7.13 -9.00
C ALA A 58 2.93 6.84 -7.57
N LEU A 59 1.65 6.48 -7.41
CA LEU A 59 1.09 6.07 -6.12
C LEU A 59 1.76 4.80 -5.58
N THR A 60 2.02 3.82 -6.45
CA THR A 60 2.70 2.58 -6.07
C THR A 60 4.15 2.84 -5.65
N LEU A 61 4.89 3.65 -6.41
CA LEU A 61 6.25 4.03 -6.05
C LEU A 61 6.30 4.76 -4.70
N GLU A 62 5.38 5.68 -4.48
CA GLU A 62 5.28 6.40 -3.21
C GLU A 62 4.88 5.48 -2.05
N ALA A 63 3.96 4.51 -2.24
CA ALA A 63 3.65 3.50 -1.24
C ALA A 63 4.90 2.73 -0.78
N ILE A 64 5.70 2.28 -1.75
CA ILE A 64 6.96 1.56 -1.51
C ILE A 64 7.93 2.43 -0.73
N ASN A 65 8.14 3.68 -1.15
CA ASN A 65 9.07 4.61 -0.50
C ASN A 65 8.65 4.98 0.93
N LEU A 66 7.36 5.21 1.15
CA LEU A 66 6.82 5.45 2.49
C LEU A 66 7.02 4.24 3.40
N THR A 67 6.77 3.04 2.87
CA THR A 67 6.96 1.77 3.60
C THR A 67 8.43 1.55 3.93
N PHE A 68 9.33 1.72 2.95
CA PHE A 68 10.78 1.61 3.13
C PHE A 68 11.30 2.58 4.18
N THR A 69 10.85 3.84 4.13
CA THR A 69 11.20 4.87 5.11
C THR A 69 10.69 4.51 6.51
N ASN A 70 9.46 4.01 6.62
CA ASN A 70 8.90 3.57 7.89
C ASN A 70 9.69 2.38 8.47
N ALA A 71 9.94 1.34 7.68
CA ALA A 71 10.71 0.17 8.11
C ALA A 71 12.13 0.56 8.55
N THR A 72 12.82 1.40 7.77
CA THR A 72 14.17 1.90 8.10
C THR A 72 14.19 2.74 9.37
N LYS A 73 13.13 3.52 9.63
CA LYS A 73 13.01 4.26 10.89
C LYS A 73 12.83 3.30 12.07
N THR A 74 12.04 2.25 11.88
CA THR A 74 11.81 1.25 12.92
C THR A 74 13.06 0.43 13.22
N THR A 75 13.86 0.01 12.22
CA THR A 75 15.13 -0.70 12.48
C THR A 75 16.10 0.13 13.31
N LYS A 76 16.23 1.43 13.02
CA LYS A 76 17.03 2.35 13.85
C LYS A 76 16.54 2.41 15.30
N LYS A 77 15.22 2.39 15.50
CA LYS A 77 14.60 2.35 16.82
C LYS A 77 14.88 1.02 17.53
N ILE A 78 14.81 -0.11 16.80
CA ILE A 78 15.14 -1.44 17.34
C ILE A 78 16.61 -1.50 17.78
N HIS A 79 17.56 -1.02 16.96
CA HIS A 79 18.97 -0.92 17.37
C HIS A 79 19.14 -0.11 18.65
N THR A 80 18.44 1.04 18.76
CA THR A 80 18.50 1.85 19.99
C THR A 80 18.01 1.06 21.21
N PHE A 81 16.98 0.23 21.07
CA PHE A 81 16.49 -0.60 22.16
C PHE A 81 17.42 -1.76 22.50
N LEU A 82 18.06 -2.38 21.51
CA LEU A 82 19.10 -3.39 21.70
C LEU A 82 20.28 -2.84 22.51
N ASP A 83 20.76 -1.64 22.16
CA ASP A 83 21.88 -0.99 22.84
C ASP A 83 21.57 -0.60 24.30
N GLN A 84 20.27 -0.41 24.62
CA GLN A 84 19.83 0.08 25.93
C GLN A 84 19.39 -1.02 26.90
N THR A 85 19.08 -2.22 26.40
CA THR A 85 18.51 -3.30 27.22
C THR A 85 19.57 -4.28 27.71
N ASN A 86 19.48 -4.65 28.99
CA ASN A 86 20.26 -5.76 29.58
C ASN A 86 19.41 -7.03 29.73
N ASP A 87 18.14 -7.00 29.37
CA ASP A 87 17.25 -8.17 29.41
C ASP A 87 17.47 -9.02 28.15
N GLU A 88 17.99 -10.23 28.34
CA GLU A 88 18.31 -11.18 27.26
C GLU A 88 17.08 -11.63 26.46
N ASN A 89 15.90 -11.73 27.08
CA ASN A 89 14.68 -12.05 26.34
C ASN A 89 14.26 -10.87 25.45
N LEU A 90 14.42 -9.64 25.94
CA LEU A 90 14.16 -8.46 25.11
C LEU A 90 15.15 -8.37 23.95
N LYS A 91 16.43 -8.72 24.15
CA LYS A 91 17.40 -8.82 23.04
C LYS A 91 16.93 -9.82 21.98
N GLU A 92 16.56 -11.03 22.39
CA GLU A 92 16.05 -12.06 21.47
C GLU A 92 14.81 -11.57 20.69
N ILE A 93 13.87 -10.90 21.37
CA ILE A 93 12.68 -10.33 20.70
C ILE A 93 13.09 -9.26 19.68
N TYR A 94 13.98 -8.35 20.05
CA TYR A 94 14.41 -7.25 19.19
C TYR A 94 15.23 -7.74 18.00
N ASP A 95 16.14 -8.68 18.18
CA ASP A 95 16.91 -9.30 17.09
C ASP A 95 15.96 -10.01 16.11
N TYR A 96 15.01 -10.78 16.61
CA TYR A 96 13.97 -11.40 15.78
C TYR A 96 13.20 -10.36 14.96
N CYS A 97 12.77 -9.26 15.59
CA CYS A 97 12.11 -8.17 14.88
C CYS A 97 13.04 -7.55 13.82
N LEU A 98 14.29 -7.30 14.17
CA LEU A 98 15.29 -6.67 13.29
C LEU A 98 15.45 -7.47 11.99
N ASP A 99 15.67 -8.79 12.09
CA ASP A 99 15.87 -9.69 10.94
C ASP A 99 14.74 -9.57 9.90
N TYR A 100 13.48 -9.55 10.37
CA TYR A 100 12.32 -9.46 9.47
C TYR A 100 12.12 -8.05 8.90
N TYR A 101 12.40 -7.00 9.68
CA TYR A 101 12.36 -5.62 9.18
C TYR A 101 13.45 -5.39 8.13
N GLU A 102 14.66 -5.89 8.34
CA GLU A 102 15.75 -5.81 7.35
C GLU A 102 15.42 -6.58 6.08
N SER A 103 14.90 -7.80 6.20
CA SER A 103 14.38 -8.58 5.06
C SER A 103 13.32 -7.81 4.26
N SER A 104 12.42 -7.09 4.96
CA SER A 104 11.42 -6.23 4.30
C SER A 104 12.06 -5.08 3.53
N ILE A 105 13.08 -4.43 4.11
CA ILE A 105 13.81 -3.33 3.50
C ILE A 105 14.54 -3.80 2.22
N GLU A 106 15.18 -4.97 2.27
CA GLU A 106 15.87 -5.55 1.11
C GLU A 106 14.92 -5.83 -0.05
N LEU A 107 13.77 -6.44 0.24
CA LEU A 107 12.73 -6.68 -0.77
C LEU A 107 12.24 -5.36 -1.38
N LEU A 108 11.95 -4.35 -0.55
CA LEU A 108 11.45 -3.05 -0.99
C LEU A 108 12.47 -2.30 -1.87
N ARG A 109 13.78 -2.40 -1.58
CA ARG A 109 14.85 -1.73 -2.32
C ARG A 109 14.90 -2.17 -3.80
N GLY A 110 14.59 -3.43 -4.08
CA GLY A 110 14.63 -3.98 -5.44
C GLY A 110 13.36 -3.72 -6.27
N VAL A 111 12.29 -3.20 -5.69
CA VAL A 111 10.97 -3.19 -6.34
C VAL A 111 10.93 -2.32 -7.60
N GLU A 112 11.49 -1.11 -7.56
CA GLU A 112 11.39 -0.20 -8.70
C GLU A 112 12.14 -0.74 -9.93
N GLU A 113 13.38 -1.18 -9.74
CA GLU A 113 14.25 -1.64 -10.81
C GLU A 113 13.82 -2.99 -11.38
N TYR A 114 13.47 -3.95 -10.52
CA TYR A 114 13.22 -5.32 -10.95
C TYR A 114 11.75 -5.61 -11.28
N LEU A 115 10.80 -4.93 -10.63
CA LEU A 115 9.38 -5.25 -10.75
C LEU A 115 8.63 -4.20 -11.57
N LEU A 116 8.73 -2.93 -11.17
CA LEU A 116 7.93 -1.87 -11.79
C LEU A 116 8.37 -1.58 -13.23
N LYS A 117 9.68 -1.47 -13.50
CA LYS A 117 10.18 -1.20 -14.85
C LYS A 117 10.01 -2.37 -15.83
N ASN A 118 9.90 -3.59 -15.32
CA ASN A 118 9.75 -4.81 -16.12
C ASN A 118 8.30 -5.31 -16.23
N GLY A 119 7.32 -4.55 -15.73
CA GLY A 119 5.90 -4.91 -15.81
C GLY A 119 5.48 -6.09 -14.92
N LYS A 120 6.30 -6.50 -13.94
CA LYS A 120 6.03 -7.65 -13.06
C LYS A 120 5.21 -7.23 -11.83
N TYR A 121 4.02 -6.70 -12.05
CA TYR A 121 3.21 -6.08 -10.99
C TYR A 121 2.62 -7.10 -10.01
N ASP A 122 2.36 -8.34 -10.44
CA ASP A 122 1.77 -9.38 -9.59
C ASP A 122 2.62 -9.72 -8.36
N THR A 123 3.95 -9.55 -8.46
CA THR A 123 4.87 -9.79 -7.34
C THR A 123 4.70 -8.78 -6.20
N LEU A 124 4.17 -7.57 -6.48
CA LEU A 124 3.99 -6.53 -5.47
C LEU A 124 2.99 -6.93 -4.38
N SER A 125 1.94 -7.67 -4.74
CA SER A 125 0.95 -8.15 -3.77
C SER A 125 1.58 -9.12 -2.75
N HIS A 126 2.52 -9.96 -3.21
CA HIS A 126 3.27 -10.86 -2.33
C HIS A 126 4.21 -10.08 -1.39
N ILE A 127 4.93 -9.08 -1.91
CA ILE A 127 5.78 -8.21 -1.10
C ILE A 127 4.96 -7.46 -0.06
N GLY A 128 3.82 -6.88 -0.46
CA GLY A 128 2.92 -6.20 0.46
C GLY A 128 2.39 -7.14 1.56
N ASN A 129 2.08 -8.40 1.22
CA ASN A 129 1.68 -9.39 2.23
C ASN A 129 2.81 -9.73 3.20
N PHE A 130 4.03 -9.95 2.69
CA PHE A 130 5.19 -10.22 3.53
C PHE A 130 5.48 -9.07 4.51
N VAL A 131 5.55 -7.83 4.01
CA VAL A 131 5.74 -6.63 4.85
C VAL A 131 4.66 -6.52 5.93
N LYS A 132 3.41 -6.82 5.56
CA LYS A 132 2.29 -6.82 6.50
C LYS A 132 2.49 -7.87 7.60
N GLU A 133 2.94 -9.07 7.24
CA GLU A 133 3.20 -10.17 8.17
C GLU A 133 4.35 -9.88 9.13
N VAL A 134 5.41 -9.20 8.69
CA VAL A 134 6.52 -8.77 9.56
C VAL A 134 6.05 -7.96 10.76
N GLY A 135 5.15 -7.00 10.55
CA GLY A 135 4.56 -6.23 11.66
C GLY A 135 3.83 -7.13 12.67
N LEU A 136 3.12 -8.17 12.20
CA LEU A 136 2.43 -9.12 13.06
C LEU A 136 3.39 -10.06 13.78
N TYR A 137 4.39 -10.60 13.09
CA TYR A 137 5.38 -11.50 13.67
C TYR A 137 6.16 -10.82 14.79
N CYS A 138 6.66 -9.61 14.54
CA CYS A 138 7.35 -8.84 15.56
C CYS A 138 6.44 -8.56 16.77
N GLU A 139 5.20 -8.11 16.54
CA GLU A 139 4.27 -7.82 17.65
C GLU A 139 3.92 -9.07 18.48
N ASN A 140 3.76 -10.22 17.81
CA ASN A 140 3.44 -11.48 18.47
C ASN A 140 4.63 -12.02 19.28
N LYS A 141 5.87 -11.77 18.84
CA LYS A 141 7.07 -12.26 19.53
C LYS A 141 7.17 -11.74 20.98
N PHE A 142 6.74 -10.51 21.26
CA PHE A 142 6.66 -9.97 22.64
C PHE A 142 5.75 -10.78 23.60
N ARG A 143 4.81 -11.56 23.06
CA ARG A 143 3.83 -12.33 23.84
C ARG A 143 4.14 -13.82 23.88
N GLN A 144 5.23 -14.26 23.25
CA GLN A 144 5.59 -15.67 23.08
C GLN A 144 6.69 -16.13 24.03
N ILE A 145 7.19 -15.26 24.91
CA ILE A 145 8.17 -15.67 25.92
C ILE A 145 7.48 -16.48 27.02
N PRO A 146 7.97 -17.69 27.35
CA PRO A 146 7.39 -18.50 28.42
C PRO A 146 7.39 -17.75 29.76
N ASN A 147 6.27 -17.80 30.48
CA ASN A 147 6.10 -17.25 31.83
C ASN A 147 6.28 -15.72 31.95
N HIS A 148 6.37 -14.98 30.85
CA HIS A 148 6.42 -13.52 30.88
C HIS A 148 5.74 -12.90 29.66
N VAL A 149 4.93 -11.86 29.88
CA VAL A 149 4.30 -11.11 28.79
C VAL A 149 4.95 -9.73 28.75
N TYR A 150 5.73 -9.47 27.70
CA TYR A 150 6.29 -8.14 27.47
C TYR A 150 5.24 -7.25 26.81
N VAL A 151 5.13 -6.02 27.31
CA VAL A 151 4.42 -4.97 26.59
C VAL A 151 5.32 -4.49 25.46
N SER A 152 4.85 -4.63 24.21
CA SER A 152 5.61 -4.24 23.03
C SER A 152 5.90 -2.74 23.01
N THR A 153 7.18 -2.39 22.94
CA THR A 153 7.67 -1.01 22.75
C THR A 153 7.56 -0.53 21.29
N LEU A 154 7.13 -1.45 20.41
CA LEU A 154 7.03 -1.30 18.97
C LEU A 154 5.58 -1.41 18.46
N THR A 155 4.56 -1.48 19.33
CA THR A 155 3.17 -1.72 18.93
C THR A 155 2.68 -0.78 17.81
N ASN A 156 2.98 0.52 17.91
CA ASN A 156 2.60 1.47 16.86
C ASN A 156 3.41 1.29 15.57
N ASP A 157 4.70 0.98 15.68
CA ASP A 157 5.58 0.77 14.53
C ASP A 157 5.17 -0.50 13.76
N ASN A 158 4.92 -1.60 14.49
CA ASN A 158 4.42 -2.85 13.97
C ASN A 158 3.05 -2.72 13.30
N LYS A 159 2.14 -1.98 13.94
CA LYS A 159 0.83 -1.66 13.36
C LYS A 159 0.97 -0.82 12.09
N ASN A 160 1.87 0.16 12.07
CA ASN A 160 2.10 0.98 10.89
C ASN A 160 2.64 0.14 9.74
N LEU A 161 3.63 -0.73 9.98
CA LEU A 161 4.16 -1.61 8.95
C LEU A 161 3.08 -2.56 8.40
N TRP A 162 2.20 -3.08 9.26
CA TRP A 162 1.03 -3.85 8.85
C TRP A 162 0.11 -3.06 7.91
N ILE A 163 -0.19 -1.80 8.23
CA ILE A 163 -1.01 -0.93 7.37
C ILE A 163 -0.27 -0.65 6.05
N PHE A 164 1.02 -0.33 6.10
CA PHE A 164 1.83 -0.06 4.92
C PHE A 164 1.91 -1.25 3.96
N GLY A 165 2.08 -2.47 4.47
CA GLY A 165 1.99 -3.69 3.66
C GLY A 165 0.63 -3.81 2.95
N SER A 166 -0.47 -3.49 3.64
CA SER A 166 -1.79 -3.42 3.01
C SER A 166 -1.90 -2.32 1.95
N ILE A 167 -1.25 -1.16 2.14
CA ILE A 167 -1.22 -0.08 1.14
C ILE A 167 -0.53 -0.57 -0.13
N ILE A 168 0.62 -1.26 -0.02
CA ILE A 168 1.34 -1.83 -1.17
C ILE A 168 0.45 -2.79 -1.94
N MET A 169 -0.27 -3.68 -1.24
CA MET A 169 -1.21 -4.61 -1.89
C MET A 169 -2.32 -3.88 -2.67
N SER A 170 -2.90 -2.83 -2.09
CA SER A 170 -3.92 -2.02 -2.77
C SER A 170 -3.36 -1.25 -3.96
N ALA A 171 -2.12 -0.75 -3.85
CA ALA A 171 -1.42 -0.08 -4.94
C ALA A 171 -1.12 -1.03 -6.10
N ALA A 172 -0.71 -2.27 -5.80
CA ALA A 172 -0.49 -3.33 -6.78
C ALA A 172 -1.76 -3.62 -7.59
N ASP A 173 -2.89 -3.82 -6.91
CA ASP A 173 -4.18 -4.07 -7.55
C ASP A 173 -4.59 -2.93 -8.50
N ILE A 174 -4.44 -1.67 -8.08
CA ILE A 174 -4.78 -0.53 -8.95
C ILE A 174 -3.83 -0.40 -10.12
N LEU A 175 -2.52 -0.64 -9.90
CA LEU A 175 -1.54 -0.61 -10.96
C LEU A 175 -1.83 -1.68 -12.01
N THR A 176 -2.03 -2.93 -11.61
CA THR A 176 -2.38 -4.04 -12.51
C THR A 176 -3.62 -3.71 -13.34
N ASN A 177 -4.71 -3.26 -12.69
CA ASN A 177 -5.96 -2.89 -13.37
C ASN A 177 -5.83 -1.69 -14.32
N SER A 178 -4.83 -0.82 -14.11
CA SER A 178 -4.58 0.33 -14.99
C SER A 178 -3.70 0.01 -16.21
N THR A 179 -3.08 -1.17 -16.21
CA THR A 179 -2.14 -1.64 -17.25
C THR A 179 -2.62 -2.87 -18.01
N SER A 180 -3.75 -3.45 -17.59
CA SER A 180 -4.47 -4.53 -18.29
C SER A 180 -5.40 -3.94 -19.35
#